data_AF-A0A8X6TFW0-F1
#
_entry.id   AF-A0A8X6TFW0-F1
#
_cell.length_a   1.000
_cell.length_b   1.000
_cell.length_c   1.000
_cell.angle_alpha   90.00
_cell.angle_beta   90.00
_cell.angle_gamma   90.00
#
_symmetry.space_group_name_H-M   'P 1'
#
loop_
_entity.id
_entity.type
_entity.pdbx_description
1 polymer ?
#
loop_
_entity_poly.entity_id
_entity_poly.type
_entity_poly.pdbx_seq_one_letter_code
_entity_poly.pdbx_strand_id
1 'polypeptide(L)'
;MLFFVTFFADMRSDDGMKNPSSHAPMRKENKCPCLAHVDAIVVGSLGSWDPSNDAALAQMGVSKKYAKIMRKLICSDTIRWSRDIYIQHLTDKKQY
;
A
#
# COMPACT_ATOMS: atom_id res chain seq x y z
N MET A 1 18.54 11.46 -7.34
CA MET A 1 17.68 10.59 -8.18
C MET A 1 17.48 9.18 -7.61
N LEU A 2 18.11 8.78 -6.49
CA LEU A 2 17.91 7.46 -5.88
C LEU A 2 16.64 7.30 -5.00
N PHE A 3 15.96 8.38 -4.61
CA PHE A 3 14.82 8.31 -3.67
C PHE A 3 13.51 7.78 -4.28
N PHE A 4 13.36 7.79 -5.61
CA PHE A 4 12.12 7.33 -6.25
C PHE A 4 12.09 5.79 -6.42
N VAL A 5 13.25 5.14 -6.39
CA VAL A 5 13.36 3.70 -6.65
C VAL A 5 13.14 2.88 -5.38
N THR A 6 13.52 3.39 -4.20
CA THR A 6 13.30 2.70 -2.92
C THR A 6 11.83 2.70 -2.49
N PHE A 7 11.07 3.75 -2.75
CA PHE A 7 9.64 3.77 -2.40
C PHE A 7 8.82 2.74 -3.21
N PHE A 8 9.21 2.48 -4.46
CA PHE A 8 8.58 1.44 -5.28
C PHE A 8 9.11 0.03 -4.95
N ALA A 9 10.33 -0.09 -4.43
CA ALA A 9 10.96 -1.37 -4.09
C ALA A 9 10.56 -1.90 -2.70
N ASP A 10 10.23 -1.03 -1.73
CA ASP A 10 9.84 -1.45 -0.37
C ASP A 10 8.43 -2.06 -0.29
N MET A 11 7.64 -1.95 -1.36
CA MET A 11 6.37 -2.70 -1.47
C MET A 11 6.56 -4.17 -1.88
N ARG A 12 7.81 -4.65 -2.00
CA ARG A 12 8.09 -5.98 -2.55
C ARG A 12 9.40 -6.58 -2.04
N SER A 13 9.55 -6.82 -0.74
CA SER A 13 10.50 -7.83 -0.26
C SER A 13 10.26 -8.23 1.20
N ASP A 14 9.22 -9.04 1.45
CA ASP A 14 9.37 -10.19 2.35
C ASP A 14 9.05 -11.43 1.52
N ASP A 15 10.07 -12.25 1.30
CA ASP A 15 9.99 -13.49 0.53
C ASP A 15 8.96 -14.43 1.16
N GLY A 16 7.96 -14.76 0.35
CA GLY A 16 6.87 -15.62 0.77
C GLY A 16 5.86 -16.03 -0.28
N MET A 17 5.82 -15.48 -1.50
CA MET A 17 5.14 -16.18 -2.61
C MET A 17 5.55 -15.71 -4.01
N LYS A 18 6.16 -16.65 -4.72
CA LYS A 18 6.39 -16.80 -6.16
C LYS A 18 5.66 -15.84 -7.12
N ASN A 19 6.44 -15.29 -8.04
CA ASN A 19 6.04 -14.54 -9.24
C ASN A 19 4.91 -15.23 -10.04
N PRO A 20 3.97 -14.45 -10.60
CA PRO A 20 3.34 -14.81 -11.86
C PRO A 20 3.65 -13.74 -12.91
N SER A 21 4.61 -14.03 -13.78
CA SER A 21 4.68 -13.38 -15.09
C SER A 21 3.46 -13.79 -15.92
N SER A 22 2.91 -12.83 -16.65
CA SER A 22 2.05 -13.01 -17.82
C SER A 22 0.57 -13.36 -17.56
N HIS A 23 -0.28 -12.38 -17.81
CA HIS A 23 -1.62 -12.46 -18.42
C HIS A 23 -2.51 -13.70 -18.14
N ALA A 24 -3.63 -13.44 -17.45
CA ALA A 24 -4.90 -14.19 -17.41
C ALA A 24 -4.91 -15.57 -16.69
N PRO A 25 -6.04 -16.31 -16.64
CA PRO A 25 -7.06 -16.26 -15.59
C PRO A 25 -7.15 -17.56 -14.74
N MET A 26 -7.90 -17.47 -13.63
CA MET A 26 -8.42 -18.58 -12.79
C MET A 26 -7.42 -19.59 -12.18
N ARG A 27 -7.22 -19.49 -10.86
CA ARG A 27 -6.98 -20.68 -10.03
C ARG A 27 -7.98 -20.67 -8.88
N LYS A 28 -9.04 -21.45 -9.06
CA LYS A 28 -9.98 -21.84 -8.01
C LYS A 28 -9.22 -22.75 -7.05
N GLU A 29 -9.10 -22.38 -5.78
CA GLU A 29 -9.25 -23.32 -4.66
C GLU A 29 -9.26 -22.61 -3.31
N ASN A 30 -10.11 -23.13 -2.43
CA ASN A 30 -10.39 -22.75 -1.04
C ASN A 30 -11.45 -21.65 -0.85
N LYS A 31 -12.69 -22.07 -1.09
CA LYS A 31 -13.91 -21.38 -0.69
C LYS A 31 -14.11 -21.53 0.83
N CYS A 32 -13.52 -20.64 1.62
CA CYS A 32 -14.11 -20.24 2.91
C CYS A 32 -15.24 -19.23 2.62
N PRO A 33 -16.38 -19.24 3.34
CA PRO A 33 -17.56 -18.44 2.98
C PRO A 33 -17.39 -16.93 3.22
N CYS A 34 -16.24 -16.47 3.69
CA CYS A 34 -15.88 -15.05 3.74
C CYS A 34 -15.04 -14.71 2.51
N LEU A 35 -15.70 -14.28 1.44
CA LEU A 35 -15.06 -13.82 0.21
C LEU A 35 -14.26 -12.54 0.52
N ALA A 36 -12.99 -12.69 0.87
CA ALA A 36 -12.11 -11.58 1.20
C ALA A 36 -11.83 -10.76 -0.06
N HIS A 37 -12.29 -9.51 -0.07
CA HIS A 37 -11.98 -8.53 -1.11
C HIS A 37 -10.69 -7.81 -0.72
N VAL A 38 -9.70 -7.81 -1.60
CA VAL A 38 -8.42 -7.14 -1.38
C VAL A 38 -8.19 -6.15 -2.51
N ASP A 39 -8.11 -4.87 -2.15
CA ASP A 39 -7.77 -3.78 -3.06
C ASP A 39 -6.48 -3.09 -2.63
N ALA A 40 -5.71 -2.62 -3.60
CA ALA A 40 -4.54 -1.78 -3.35
C ALA A 40 -4.95 -0.30 -3.24
N ILE A 41 -4.30 0.42 -2.34
CA ILE A 41 -4.47 1.87 -2.19
C ILE A 41 -3.16 2.54 -2.62
N VAL A 42 -3.25 3.48 -3.57
CA VAL A 42 -2.08 4.21 -4.08
C VAL A 42 -1.93 5.53 -3.33
N VAL A 43 -0.81 5.72 -2.65
CA VAL A 43 -0.47 6.98 -1.94
C VAL A 43 0.95 7.40 -2.30
N GLY A 44 1.14 8.68 -2.61
CA GLY A 44 2.47 9.25 -2.85
C GLY A 44 3.27 9.45 -1.56
N SER A 45 4.60 9.48 -1.65
CA SER A 45 5.51 9.60 -0.50
C SER A 45 5.26 10.83 0.40
N LEU A 46 4.74 11.92 -0.16
CA LEU A 46 4.36 13.13 0.59
C LEU A 46 2.88 13.13 1.04
N GLY A 47 2.20 11.99 0.95
CA GLY A 47 0.78 11.85 1.32
C GLY A 47 -0.21 12.23 0.21
N SER A 48 0.22 12.27 -1.07
CA SER A 48 -0.69 12.47 -2.20
C SER A 48 -1.68 11.31 -2.31
N TRP A 49 -2.97 11.61 -2.44
CA TRP A 49 -4.04 10.61 -2.50
C TRP A 49 -4.62 10.49 -3.90
N ASP A 50 -4.71 9.27 -4.43
CA ASP A 50 -5.39 9.00 -5.70
C ASP A 50 -6.92 9.00 -5.53
N PRO A 51 -7.68 9.82 -6.28
CA PRO A 51 -9.15 9.80 -6.29
C PRO A 51 -9.76 8.41 -6.56
N SER A 52 -9.07 7.54 -7.30
CA SER A 52 -9.55 6.18 -7.59
C SER A 52 -9.67 5.31 -6.33
N ASN A 53 -8.87 5.59 -5.29
CA ASN A 53 -8.94 4.88 -4.01
C ASN A 53 -10.30 5.06 -3.31
N ASP A 54 -10.97 6.19 -3.52
CA ASP A 54 -12.29 6.42 -2.92
C ASP A 54 -13.36 5.49 -3.49
N ALA A 55 -13.21 5.11 -4.77
CA ALA A 55 -14.07 4.12 -5.40
C ALA A 55 -13.84 2.72 -4.81
N ALA A 56 -12.57 2.33 -4.59
CA ALA A 56 -12.22 1.06 -3.95
C ALA A 56 -12.76 0.98 -2.50
N LEU A 57 -12.59 2.05 -1.71
CA LEU A 57 -13.17 2.12 -0.36
C LEU A 57 -14.70 2.01 -0.37
N ALA A 58 -15.36 2.63 -1.34
CA ALA A 58 -16.81 2.52 -1.48
C ALA A 58 -17.25 1.09 -1.85
N GLN A 59 -16.51 0.40 -2.72
CA GLN A 59 -16.79 -1.00 -3.10
C GLN A 59 -16.62 -1.97 -1.92
N MET A 60 -15.65 -1.71 -1.04
CA MET A 60 -15.45 -2.46 0.21
C MET A 60 -16.48 -2.14 1.31
N GLY A 61 -17.47 -1.28 1.04
CA GLY A 61 -18.52 -0.93 1.99
C GLY A 61 -18.05 0.03 3.10
N VAL A 62 -16.94 0.73 2.91
CA VAL A 62 -16.43 1.70 3.88
C VAL A 62 -17.33 2.94 3.90
N SER A 63 -17.83 3.31 5.08
CA SER A 63 -18.59 4.54 5.26
C SER A 63 -17.77 5.77 4.89
N LYS A 64 -18.38 6.76 4.23
CA LYS A 64 -17.74 8.03 3.85
C LYS A 64 -17.08 8.77 5.02
N LYS A 65 -17.63 8.64 6.23
CA LYS A 65 -17.04 9.22 7.45
C LYS A 65 -15.73 8.52 7.81
N TYR A 66 -15.73 7.18 7.75
CA TYR A 66 -14.56 6.37 8.04
C TYR A 66 -13.49 6.47 6.95
N ALA A 67 -13.88 6.56 5.67
CA ALA A 67 -12.97 6.78 4.55
C ALA A 67 -12.10 8.05 4.72
N LYS A 68 -12.68 9.13 5.27
CA LYS A 68 -11.93 10.37 5.58
C LYS A 68 -10.88 10.15 6.66
N ILE A 69 -11.17 9.33 7.66
CA ILE A 69 -10.23 9.00 8.75
C ILE A 69 -9.15 8.08 8.20
N MET A 70 -9.54 7.04 7.46
CA MET A 70 -8.64 6.08 6.84
C MET A 70 -7.63 6.76 5.91
N ARG A 71 -8.07 7.71 5.07
CA ARG A 71 -7.17 8.54 4.26
C ARG A 71 -6.10 9.23 5.11
N LYS A 72 -6.50 9.88 6.21
CA LYS A 72 -5.56 10.61 7.09
C LYS A 72 -4.55 9.67 7.73
N LEU A 73 -4.98 8.50 8.20
CA LEU A 73 -4.12 7.49 8.81
C LEU A 73 -3.08 6.98 7.80
N ILE A 74 -3.53 6.56 6.62
CA ILE A 74 -2.64 6.06 5.57
C ILE A 74 -1.65 7.14 5.13
N CYS A 75 -2.12 8.38 4.92
CA CYS A 75 -1.24 9.49 4.58
C CYS A 75 -0.22 9.80 5.69
N SER A 76 -0.62 9.78 6.97
CA SER A 76 0.32 10.01 8.08
C SER A 76 1.37 8.92 8.19
N ASP A 77 0.96 7.67 8.00
CA ASP A 77 1.87 6.52 8.02
C ASP A 77 2.84 6.59 6.85
N THR A 78 2.35 6.92 5.65
CA THR A 78 3.20 7.07 4.45
C THR A 78 4.27 8.15 4.62
N ILE A 79 3.90 9.29 5.20
CA ILE A 79 4.85 10.38 5.49
C ILE A 79 5.87 9.95 6.53
N ARG A 80 5.43 9.24 7.57
CA ARG A 80 6.31 8.70 8.62
C ARG A 80 7.33 7.73 8.03
N TRP A 81 6.89 6.77 7.23
CA TRP A 81 7.78 5.83 6.52
C TRP A 81 8.77 6.57 5.61
N SER A 82 8.29 7.55 4.85
CA SER A 82 9.15 8.35 3.96
C SER A 82 10.22 9.12 4.74
N ARG A 83 9.86 9.69 5.89
CA ARG A 83 10.80 10.35 6.81
C ARG A 83 11.81 9.36 7.39
N ASP A 84 11.37 8.20 7.83
CA ASP A 84 12.22 7.22 8.51
C ASP A 84 13.27 6.66 7.54
N ILE A 85 12.90 6.43 6.27
CA ILE A 85 13.84 6.08 5.18
C ILE A 85 14.85 7.22 4.95
N TYR A 86 14.41 8.47 4.93
CA TYR A 86 15.30 9.62 4.74
C TYR A 86 16.31 9.77 5.89
N ILE A 87 15.86 9.63 7.14
CA ILE A 87 16.74 9.71 8.31
C ILE A 87 17.69 8.53 8.36
N GLN A 88 17.22 7.33 8.02
CA GLN A 88 18.08 6.15 7.91
C GLN A 88 19.18 6.38 6.87
N HIS A 89 18.87 7.01 5.74
CA HIS A 89 19.87 7.36 4.73
C HIS A 89 20.89 8.39 5.22
N LEU A 90 20.49 9.33 6.07
CA LEU A 90 21.41 10.35 6.61
C LEU A 90 22.28 9.84 7.75
N THR A 91 21.76 8.92 8.55
CA THR A 91 22.38 8.51 9.82
C THR A 91 22.99 7.12 9.78
N ASP A 92 22.77 6.37 8.68
CA ASP A 92 23.07 4.94 8.53
C ASP A 92 22.52 4.06 9.67
N LYS A 93 21.54 4.59 10.42
CA LYS A 93 20.89 3.92 11.54
C LYS A 93 19.44 3.62 11.18
N LYS A 94 19.07 2.35 11.24
CA LYS A 94 17.69 1.90 11.05
C LYS A 94 16.79 2.57 12.09
N GLN A 95 15.69 3.18 11.64
CA GLN A 95 14.76 3.93 12.50
C GLN A 95 13.55 3.10 12.98
N TYR A 96 13.37 1.90 12.43
CA TYR A 96 12.27 0.99 12.69
C TYR A 96 12.76 -0.42 13.02
#